data_AF-A0A4Q3KM25-F1
#
_entry.id   AF-A0A4Q3KM25-F1
#
_cell.length_a   1.000
_cell.length_b   1.000
_cell.length_c   1.000
_cell.angle_alpha   90.00
_cell.angle_beta   90.00
_cell.angle_gamma   90.00
#
_symmetry.space_group_name_H-M   'P 1'
#
loop_
_entity.id
_entity.type
_entity.pdbx_description
1 polymer ?
#
loop_
_entity_poly.entity_id
_entity_poly.type
_entity_poly.pdbx_seq_one_letter_code
_entity_poly.pdbx_strand_id
1 'polypeptide(L)'
;MMLCRSTILSVTVLLGFALGLPQVTGCERGRQASLALKQGSVDEPNQSVFEDPNQPKSIPFVPQTFVHLPAVNACADSNAPTPAPRALRRLTQSEVNLSVSDLFAGAADVPQTTSLFNSDPVDYGFNAISSTLVLADNMAGVMMNFAETVGDYAMRNANKIASCSSNDDACRTMFVQSFGLQAFRMPLTVDQVQAYVALMGQQSSFNDGVRVVVSAMLQSPFFLYRQELGSKNAQGTYTLSPYEIASELSYFLTGSMPDAPLFAAAANNSLGSPAQIKAHAHHAAAQHRA
;
A
#
# COMPACT_ATOMS: atom_id res chain seq x y z
N MET A 1 17.81 -51.07 53.38
CA MET A 1 17.29 -51.26 52.00
C MET A 1 18.33 -50.68 51.05
N MET A 2 19.38 -51.44 50.71
CA MET A 2 19.61 -52.07 49.37
C MET A 2 19.55 -51.03 48.24
N LEU A 3 20.61 -50.42 47.68
CA LEU A 3 21.87 -50.88 47.03
C LEU A 3 21.69 -51.80 45.79
N CYS A 4 22.02 -51.28 44.59
CA CYS A 4 22.66 -51.91 43.40
C CYS A 4 22.45 -50.96 42.18
N ARG A 5 23.38 -50.39 41.41
CA ARG A 5 24.74 -50.66 40.88
C ARG A 5 24.82 -51.68 39.71
N SER A 6 25.41 -51.23 38.58
CA SER A 6 26.17 -51.93 37.49
C SER A 6 25.75 -51.39 36.10
N THR A 7 26.54 -50.63 35.32
CA THR A 7 27.81 -50.93 34.57
C THR A 7 27.64 -52.10 33.57
N ILE A 8 27.90 -51.92 32.25
CA ILE A 8 29.07 -52.48 31.53
C ILE A 8 29.09 -52.11 30.02
N LEU A 9 30.29 -51.73 29.56
CA LEU A 9 31.02 -51.85 28.27
C LEU A 9 30.40 -51.68 26.86
N SER A 10 31.19 -50.95 26.05
CA SER A 10 31.34 -51.02 24.59
C SER A 10 31.76 -52.40 24.07
N VAL A 11 31.34 -52.77 22.85
CA VAL A 11 32.16 -53.42 21.81
C VAL A 11 31.55 -53.14 20.41
N THR A 12 32.40 -52.64 19.52
CA THR A 12 32.24 -52.46 18.06
C THR A 12 32.24 -53.80 17.32
N VAL A 13 31.59 -53.92 16.14
CA VAL A 13 32.15 -54.49 14.88
C VAL A 13 31.14 -55.23 13.96
N LEU A 14 31.04 -54.68 12.74
CA LEU A 14 30.85 -55.25 11.38
C LEU A 14 29.54 -55.87 10.83
N LEU A 15 29.17 -55.24 9.69
CA LEU A 15 28.78 -55.77 8.36
C LEU A 15 27.38 -56.41 8.13
N GLY A 16 26.64 -55.80 7.19
CA GLY A 16 25.50 -56.43 6.51
C GLY A 16 24.83 -55.51 5.48
N PHE A 17 25.13 -55.74 4.20
CA PHE A 17 24.57 -55.09 3.00
C PHE A 17 23.03 -55.21 2.92
N ALA A 18 22.34 -54.12 2.54
CA ALA A 18 21.08 -54.17 1.79
C ALA A 18 20.75 -52.83 1.10
N LEU A 19 21.04 -52.78 -0.20
CA LEU A 19 20.33 -52.15 -1.32
C LEU A 19 19.26 -51.07 -1.03
N GLY A 20 19.53 -49.87 -1.55
CA GLY A 20 18.64 -49.18 -2.51
C GLY A 20 17.45 -48.40 -1.96
N LEU A 21 17.56 -47.07 -1.96
CA LEU A 21 16.53 -46.11 -2.42
C LEU A 21 17.16 -44.70 -2.37
N PRO A 22 17.17 -43.91 -3.47
CA PRO A 22 17.68 -42.55 -3.43
C PRO A 22 16.74 -41.69 -2.59
N GLN A 23 17.25 -41.22 -1.45
CA GLN A 23 16.65 -40.11 -0.72
C GLN A 23 16.83 -38.87 -1.60
N VAL A 24 15.77 -38.48 -2.30
CA VAL A 24 15.65 -37.16 -2.90
C VAL A 24 15.58 -36.18 -1.74
N THR A 25 16.74 -35.64 -1.36
CA THR A 25 16.85 -34.60 -0.36
C THR A 25 16.10 -33.36 -0.86
N GLY A 26 14.99 -33.10 -0.17
CA GLY A 26 14.43 -31.80 0.16
C GLY A 26 14.65 -30.66 -0.82
N CYS A 27 13.54 -30.26 -1.46
CA CYS A 27 13.37 -28.94 -2.05
C CYS A 27 13.70 -27.88 -0.99
N GLU A 28 14.86 -27.23 -1.11
CA GLU A 28 15.25 -26.13 -0.24
C GLU A 28 14.24 -24.99 -0.35
N ARG A 29 13.76 -24.55 0.82
CA ARG A 29 13.26 -23.20 1.15
C ARG A 29 12.77 -22.37 -0.03
N GLY A 30 11.46 -22.11 -0.04
CA GLY A 30 10.88 -20.96 -0.72
C GLY A 30 11.46 -19.65 -0.19
N ARG A 31 12.67 -19.30 -0.63
CA ARG A 31 13.00 -17.92 -0.94
C ARG A 31 12.06 -17.56 -2.07
N GLN A 32 11.20 -16.59 -1.83
CA GLN A 32 10.74 -15.78 -2.95
C GLN A 32 12.00 -15.38 -3.71
N ALA A 33 12.08 -15.77 -4.98
CA ALA A 33 12.97 -15.11 -5.89
C ALA A 33 12.46 -13.67 -5.97
N SER A 34 12.90 -12.83 -5.02
CA SER A 34 13.26 -11.47 -5.36
C SER A 34 14.04 -11.59 -6.65
N LEU A 35 13.60 -10.89 -7.70
CA LEU A 35 14.35 -10.73 -8.94
C LEU A 35 15.82 -10.48 -8.59
N ALA A 36 16.61 -11.55 -8.58
CA ALA A 36 18.03 -11.46 -8.42
C ALA A 36 18.49 -10.85 -9.73
N LEU A 37 18.91 -9.59 -9.68
CA LEU A 37 19.79 -9.04 -10.69
C LEU A 37 20.92 -10.04 -10.86
N LYS A 38 20.92 -10.73 -12.00
CA LYS A 38 21.90 -11.73 -12.36
C LYS A 38 23.26 -11.01 -12.33
N GLN A 39 24.04 -11.19 -11.27
CA GLN A 39 25.44 -10.81 -11.27
C GLN A 39 26.09 -11.67 -12.36
N GLY A 40 26.51 -11.01 -13.43
CA GLY A 40 27.03 -11.66 -14.63
C GLY A 40 28.22 -12.54 -14.28
N SER A 41 28.06 -13.85 -14.45
CA SER A 41 29.17 -14.78 -14.60
C SER A 41 29.72 -14.61 -16.01
N VAL A 42 31.01 -14.34 -16.07
CA VAL A 42 31.83 -14.15 -17.26
C VAL A 42 31.85 -15.45 -18.06
N ASP A 43 31.17 -15.46 -19.21
CA ASP A 43 31.43 -16.37 -20.31
C ASP A 43 31.13 -15.60 -21.61
N GLU A 44 32.08 -14.75 -22.02
CA GLU A 44 32.06 -14.09 -23.34
C GLU A 44 32.59 -15.05 -24.42
N PRO A 45 31.83 -15.34 -25.48
CA PRO A 45 32.43 -15.66 -26.76
C PRO A 45 32.84 -14.36 -27.45
N ASN A 46 34.15 -14.20 -27.59
CA ASN A 46 34.88 -13.20 -28.36
C ASN A 46 34.13 -12.70 -29.61
N GLN A 47 33.56 -11.49 -29.53
CA GLN A 47 33.30 -10.64 -30.68
C GLN A 47 33.73 -9.22 -30.35
N SER A 48 34.95 -8.88 -30.78
CA SER A 48 35.47 -7.52 -30.77
C SER A 48 34.62 -6.62 -31.68
N VAL A 49 33.63 -5.95 -31.11
CA VAL A 49 32.99 -4.77 -31.70
C VAL A 49 33.37 -3.59 -30.81
N PHE A 50 34.25 -2.72 -31.29
CA PHE A 50 34.53 -1.44 -30.66
C PHE A 50 33.26 -0.60 -30.69
N GLU A 51 32.54 -0.50 -29.57
CA GLU A 51 31.40 0.40 -29.42
C GLU A 51 31.86 1.82 -29.05
N ASP A 52 31.28 2.80 -29.76
CA ASP A 52 31.49 4.24 -29.56
C ASP A 52 30.94 4.69 -28.19
N PRO A 53 31.76 5.31 -27.31
CA PRO A 53 31.35 5.73 -25.97
C PRO A 53 30.31 6.86 -25.94
N ASN A 54 29.92 7.46 -27.08
CA ASN A 54 28.96 8.57 -27.15
C ASN A 54 27.56 8.21 -27.69
N GLN A 55 27.21 6.93 -27.89
CA GLN A 55 25.83 6.56 -28.20
C GLN A 55 24.98 6.29 -26.94
N PRO A 56 23.84 6.99 -26.74
CA PRO A 56 22.89 6.63 -25.68
C PRO A 56 22.26 5.28 -25.99
N LYS A 57 22.49 4.28 -25.13
CA LYS A 57 21.83 2.98 -25.20
C LYS A 57 20.34 3.15 -24.91
N SER A 58 19.52 3.27 -25.95
CA SER A 58 18.07 3.09 -25.82
C SER A 58 17.81 1.61 -25.57
N ILE A 59 17.63 1.22 -24.32
CA ILE A 59 17.02 -0.09 -24.01
C ILE A 59 15.52 0.11 -24.22
N PRO A 60 14.89 -0.47 -25.25
CA PRO A 60 13.44 -0.40 -25.37
C PRO A 60 12.85 -1.15 -24.17
N PHE A 61 12.22 -0.42 -23.25
CA PHE A 61 11.31 -1.02 -22.29
C PHE A 61 10.10 -1.49 -23.10
N VAL A 62 10.09 -2.77 -23.46
CA VAL A 62 8.90 -3.42 -24.00
C VAL A 62 8.11 -3.89 -22.78
N PRO A 63 6.99 -3.23 -22.40
CA PRO A 63 6.11 -3.78 -21.37
C PRO A 63 5.66 -5.15 -21.87
N GLN A 64 6.07 -6.20 -21.16
CA GLN A 64 5.65 -7.56 -21.46
C GLN A 64 4.17 -7.66 -21.07
N THR A 65 3.28 -7.56 -22.06
CA THR A 65 1.85 -7.83 -21.86
C THR A 65 1.68 -9.34 -21.70
N PHE A 66 1.65 -9.82 -20.46
CA PHE A 66 1.34 -11.21 -20.19
C PHE A 66 -0.18 -11.43 -20.38
N VAL A 67 -0.53 -12.07 -21.50
CA VAL A 67 -1.95 -12.36 -21.88
C VAL A 67 -2.50 -13.60 -21.14
N HIS A 68 -1.66 -14.33 -20.42
CA HIS A 68 -2.05 -15.51 -19.66
C HIS A 68 -1.68 -15.36 -18.20
N LEU A 69 -2.66 -15.51 -17.31
CA LEU A 69 -2.43 -15.60 -15.87
C LEU A 69 -1.37 -16.68 -15.62
N PRO A 70 -0.36 -16.44 -14.77
CA PRO A 70 0.58 -17.48 -14.41
C PRO A 70 -0.17 -18.67 -13.82
N ALA A 71 0.34 -19.87 -14.06
CA ALA A 71 -0.21 -21.06 -13.41
C ALA A 71 -0.28 -20.79 -11.90
N VAL A 72 -1.49 -20.92 -11.32
CA VAL A 72 -1.67 -20.86 -9.87
C VAL A 72 -0.82 -21.99 -9.30
N ASN A 73 0.33 -21.64 -8.73
CA ASN A 73 1.03 -22.57 -7.87
C ASN A 73 0.02 -22.89 -6.75
N ALA A 74 -0.44 -24.15 -6.72
CA ALA A 74 -1.30 -24.62 -5.66
C ALA A 74 -0.67 -24.15 -4.34
N CYS A 75 -1.44 -23.43 -3.53
CA CYS A 75 -1.05 -23.16 -2.16
C CYS A 75 -0.60 -24.50 -1.59
N ALA A 76 0.67 -24.63 -1.21
CA ALA A 76 1.13 -25.88 -0.63
C ALA A 76 0.21 -26.16 0.56
N ASP A 77 -0.50 -27.29 0.52
CA ASP A 77 -1.42 -27.76 1.54
C ASP A 77 -0.66 -27.92 2.86
N SER A 78 -0.45 -26.81 3.53
CA SER A 78 -0.28 -26.71 4.95
C SER A 78 -1.55 -26.01 5.41
N ASN A 79 -2.25 -26.58 6.40
CA ASN A 79 -3.44 -25.98 7.01
C ASN A 79 -3.17 -24.62 7.70
N ALA A 80 -2.04 -23.96 7.38
CA ALA A 80 -1.67 -22.63 7.80
C ALA A 80 -1.80 -21.67 6.60
N PRO A 81 -2.65 -20.64 6.68
CA PRO A 81 -2.71 -19.62 5.64
C PRO A 81 -1.34 -18.96 5.47
N THR A 82 -0.83 -18.94 4.24
CA THR A 82 0.36 -18.16 3.90
C THR A 82 -0.03 -16.68 3.85
N PRO A 83 0.53 -15.81 4.70
CA PRO A 83 0.18 -14.39 4.68
C PRO A 83 0.56 -13.75 3.34
N ALA A 84 -0.28 -12.85 2.85
CA ALA A 84 0.03 -12.04 1.68
C ALA A 84 1.27 -11.15 1.92
N PRO A 85 2.01 -10.77 0.87
CA PRO A 85 3.08 -9.78 1.00
C PRO A 85 2.55 -8.46 1.57
N ARG A 86 3.34 -7.83 2.44
CA ARG A 86 3.09 -6.46 2.88
C ARG A 86 3.38 -5.50 1.73
N ALA A 87 2.51 -4.53 1.50
CA ALA A 87 2.63 -3.63 0.37
C ALA A 87 2.23 -2.20 0.71
N LEU A 88 2.74 -1.27 -0.08
CA LEU A 88 2.13 0.04 -0.27
C LEU A 88 1.43 0.01 -1.62
N ARG A 89 0.11 0.25 -1.64
CA ARG A 89 -0.67 0.29 -2.89
C ARG A 89 -0.83 1.74 -3.33
N ARG A 90 -0.21 2.12 -4.44
CA ARG A 90 -0.46 3.44 -5.04
C ARG A 90 -1.91 3.52 -5.52
N LEU A 91 -2.58 4.64 -5.27
CA LEU A 91 -3.88 4.91 -5.86
C LEU A 91 -3.78 5.06 -7.39
N THR A 92 -4.74 4.47 -8.09
CA THR A 92 -4.98 4.70 -9.51
C THR A 92 -5.55 6.10 -9.74
N GLN A 93 -5.56 6.55 -11.00
CA GLN A 93 -6.19 7.82 -11.39
C GLN A 93 -7.64 7.91 -10.90
N SER A 94 -8.45 6.88 -11.16
CA SER A 94 -9.85 6.85 -10.76
C SER A 94 -10.01 6.89 -9.24
N GLU A 95 -9.18 6.15 -8.51
CA GLU A 95 -9.21 6.14 -7.05
C GLU A 95 -8.81 7.50 -6.46
N VAL A 96 -7.84 8.21 -7.04
CA VAL A 96 -7.51 9.59 -6.64
C VAL A 96 -8.72 10.51 -6.85
N ASN A 97 -9.32 10.46 -8.03
CA ASN A 97 -10.47 11.26 -8.41
C ASN A 97 -11.68 11.05 -7.48
N LEU A 98 -12.02 9.78 -7.20
CA LEU A 98 -13.10 9.43 -6.27
C LEU A 98 -12.77 9.84 -4.83
N SER A 99 -11.54 9.59 -4.36
CA SER A 99 -11.11 9.99 -3.01
C SER A 99 -11.17 11.50 -2.82
N VAL A 100 -10.73 12.27 -3.82
CA VAL A 100 -10.81 13.73 -3.79
C VAL A 100 -12.28 14.18 -3.81
N SER A 101 -13.14 13.58 -4.63
CA SER A 101 -14.58 13.89 -4.61
C SER A 101 -15.20 13.67 -3.23
N ASP A 102 -14.93 12.53 -2.59
CA ASP A 102 -15.50 12.19 -1.29
C ASP A 102 -14.94 13.07 -0.15
N LEU A 103 -13.69 13.53 -0.24
CA LEU A 103 -13.14 14.54 0.69
C LEU A 103 -13.96 15.83 0.72
N PHE A 104 -14.67 16.15 -0.37
CA PHE A 104 -15.58 17.30 -0.48
C PHE A 104 -17.05 16.88 -0.47
N ALA A 105 -17.38 15.77 0.20
CA ALA A 105 -18.73 15.23 0.34
C ALA A 105 -19.41 14.89 -1.00
N GLY A 106 -18.65 14.40 -1.97
CA GLY A 106 -19.14 13.96 -3.28
C GLY A 106 -19.53 15.12 -4.21
N ALA A 107 -18.92 16.30 -4.03
CA ALA A 107 -19.24 17.47 -4.82
C ALA A 107 -18.82 17.30 -6.30
N ALA A 108 -19.78 17.46 -7.21
CA ALA A 108 -19.59 17.19 -8.65
C ALA A 108 -18.66 18.18 -9.37
N ASP A 109 -18.40 19.34 -8.76
CA ASP A 109 -17.56 20.41 -9.33
C ASP A 109 -16.11 20.37 -8.81
N VAL A 110 -15.75 19.36 -8.02
CA VAL A 110 -14.39 19.18 -7.51
C VAL A 110 -13.45 18.86 -8.66
N PRO A 111 -12.27 19.52 -8.76
CA PRO A 111 -11.32 19.26 -9.83
C PRO A 111 -10.94 17.78 -9.95
N GLN A 112 -10.97 17.28 -11.18
CA GLN A 112 -10.58 15.92 -11.53
C GLN A 112 -9.35 15.96 -12.43
N THR A 113 -8.56 14.88 -12.42
CA THR A 113 -7.38 14.74 -13.29
C THR A 113 -7.56 13.61 -14.30
N THR A 114 -7.18 13.88 -15.55
CA THR A 114 -7.11 12.90 -16.65
C THR A 114 -5.68 12.64 -17.11
N SER A 115 -4.71 13.41 -16.59
CA SER A 115 -3.29 13.32 -16.93
C SER A 115 -2.47 12.61 -15.86
N LEU A 116 -2.91 12.66 -14.60
CA LEU A 116 -2.23 11.96 -13.51
C LEU A 116 -2.43 10.45 -13.68
N PHE A 117 -1.34 9.69 -13.73
CA PHE A 117 -1.36 8.21 -13.82
C PHE A 117 -2.04 7.65 -15.07
N ASN A 118 -2.19 8.46 -16.13
CA ASN A 118 -2.93 8.09 -17.33
C ASN A 118 -2.22 7.03 -18.21
N SER A 119 -0.91 6.85 -18.00
CA SER A 119 -0.09 5.87 -18.69
C SER A 119 0.26 4.66 -17.82
N ASP A 120 -0.47 4.46 -16.71
CA ASP A 120 -0.22 3.32 -15.82
C ASP A 120 -0.45 1.99 -16.58
N PRO A 121 0.43 1.00 -16.38
CA PRO A 121 0.32 -0.28 -17.08
C PRO A 121 -0.92 -1.05 -16.60
N VAL A 122 -1.62 -1.67 -17.55
CA VAL A 122 -2.62 -2.70 -17.26
C VAL A 122 -1.93 -4.05 -17.35
N ASP A 123 -1.89 -4.76 -16.23
CA ASP A 123 -1.28 -6.08 -16.12
C ASP A 123 -2.34 -7.11 -15.72
N TYR A 124 -2.44 -8.22 -16.47
CA TYR A 124 -3.52 -9.21 -16.36
C TYR A 124 -4.96 -8.65 -16.38
N GLY A 125 -5.18 -7.49 -17.00
CA GLY A 125 -6.47 -6.80 -17.01
C GLY A 125 -6.76 -5.98 -15.74
N PHE A 126 -5.81 -5.89 -14.82
CA PHE A 126 -5.89 -5.07 -13.61
C PHE A 126 -4.98 -3.85 -13.74
N ASN A 127 -5.46 -2.71 -13.25
CA ASN A 127 -4.74 -1.44 -13.23
C ASN A 127 -4.32 -1.02 -11.80
N ALA A 128 -4.52 -1.88 -10.80
CA ALA A 128 -4.29 -1.60 -9.37
C ALA A 128 -3.24 -2.53 -8.73
N ILE A 129 -2.32 -3.07 -9.54
CA ILE A 129 -1.29 -4.00 -9.06
C ILE A 129 -0.14 -3.23 -8.40
N SER A 130 0.11 -3.49 -7.12
CA SER A 130 1.09 -2.72 -6.32
C SER A 130 2.52 -2.76 -6.84
N SER A 131 2.93 -3.86 -7.47
CA SER A 131 4.28 -4.03 -8.01
C SER A 131 4.51 -3.33 -9.36
N THR A 132 3.45 -2.92 -10.06
CA THR A 132 3.55 -2.32 -11.40
C THR A 132 3.32 -0.80 -11.39
N LEU A 133 2.60 -0.29 -10.38
CA LEU A 133 2.29 1.14 -10.23
C LEU A 133 3.46 1.95 -9.67
N VAL A 134 4.51 2.11 -10.46
CA VAL A 134 5.65 2.98 -10.15
C VAL A 134 5.31 4.44 -10.47
N LEU A 135 5.92 5.39 -9.74
CA LEU A 135 5.91 6.81 -10.12
C LEU A 135 7.02 7.05 -11.14
N ALA A 136 6.66 7.35 -12.39
CA ALA A 136 7.61 7.68 -13.45
C ALA A 136 7.81 9.20 -13.61
N ASP A 137 9.02 9.60 -13.99
CA ASP A 137 9.50 10.92 -14.40
C ASP A 137 8.68 12.15 -13.95
N ASN A 138 7.79 12.66 -14.81
CA ASN A 138 7.12 13.96 -14.62
C ASN A 138 5.86 13.91 -13.74
N MET A 139 5.50 12.73 -13.22
CA MET A 139 4.24 12.53 -12.50
C MET A 139 4.18 13.33 -11.19
N ALA A 140 5.34 13.63 -10.59
CA ALA A 140 5.43 14.50 -9.41
C ALA A 140 4.95 15.93 -9.71
N GLY A 141 5.31 16.49 -10.87
CA GLY A 141 4.86 17.81 -11.29
C GLY A 141 3.36 17.84 -11.61
N VAL A 142 2.85 16.78 -12.25
CA VAL A 142 1.41 16.64 -12.52
C VAL A 142 0.62 16.52 -11.22
N MET A 143 1.11 15.75 -10.25
CA MET A 143 0.52 15.64 -8.91
C MET A 143 0.52 16.99 -8.17
N MET A 144 1.64 17.73 -8.22
CA MET A 144 1.74 19.05 -7.62
C MET A 144 0.68 20.00 -8.20
N ASN A 145 0.61 20.12 -9.53
CA ASN A 145 -0.38 20.99 -10.19
C ASN A 145 -1.83 20.59 -9.87
N PHE A 146 -2.12 19.29 -9.83
CA PHE A 146 -3.43 18.79 -9.44
C PHE A 146 -3.75 19.15 -7.97
N ALA A 147 -2.82 18.91 -7.05
CA ALA A 147 -2.99 19.22 -5.64
C ALA A 147 -3.14 20.74 -5.37
N GLU A 148 -2.45 21.59 -6.12
CA GLU A 148 -2.63 23.05 -6.08
C GLU A 148 -4.01 23.46 -6.60
N THR A 149 -4.46 22.86 -7.71
CA THR A 149 -5.81 23.10 -8.26
C THR A 149 -6.89 22.71 -7.25
N VAL A 150 -6.73 21.57 -6.57
CA VAL A 150 -7.67 21.14 -5.51
C VAL A 150 -7.55 22.03 -4.27
N GLY A 151 -6.36 22.51 -3.91
CA GLY A 151 -6.16 23.48 -2.83
C GLY A 151 -6.86 24.82 -3.10
N ASP A 152 -6.76 25.32 -4.34
CA ASP A 152 -7.48 26.50 -4.82
C ASP A 152 -9.01 26.33 -4.78
N TYR A 153 -9.50 25.13 -5.06
CA TYR A 153 -10.90 24.78 -4.87
C TYR A 153 -11.27 24.72 -3.38
N ALA A 154 -10.40 24.14 -2.55
CA ALA A 154 -10.62 23.95 -1.13
C ALA A 154 -10.76 25.27 -0.37
N MET A 155 -9.94 26.28 -0.67
CA MET A 155 -10.07 27.58 -0.01
C MET A 155 -11.39 28.29 -0.33
N ARG A 156 -11.95 28.06 -1.52
CA ARG A 156 -13.25 28.62 -1.94
C ARG A 156 -14.44 27.86 -1.36
N ASN A 157 -14.21 26.61 -0.96
CA ASN A 157 -15.21 25.68 -0.48
C ASN A 157 -14.88 25.15 0.93
N ALA A 158 -14.18 25.95 1.75
CA ALA A 158 -13.68 25.52 3.06
C ALA A 158 -14.84 25.06 3.99
N ASN A 159 -16.03 25.65 3.84
CA ASN A 159 -17.25 25.27 4.55
C ASN A 159 -17.73 23.84 4.26
N LYS A 160 -17.25 23.18 3.21
CA LYS A 160 -17.54 21.77 2.92
C LYS A 160 -16.65 20.80 3.69
N ILE A 161 -15.47 21.25 4.12
CA ILE A 161 -14.41 20.39 4.67
C ILE A 161 -13.94 20.79 6.07
N ALA A 162 -14.37 21.96 6.57
CA ALA A 162 -14.05 22.47 7.89
C ALA A 162 -15.32 22.76 8.69
N SER A 163 -15.28 22.44 9.99
CA SER A 163 -16.35 22.74 10.96
C SER A 163 -16.21 24.14 11.59
N CYS A 164 -15.10 24.82 11.34
CA CYS A 164 -14.78 26.15 11.85
C CYS A 164 -13.99 26.93 10.78
N SER A 165 -13.82 28.24 10.99
CA SER A 165 -13.11 29.12 10.06
C SER A 165 -12.26 30.21 10.72
N SER A 166 -12.10 30.15 12.05
CA SER A 166 -11.24 31.10 12.77
C SER A 166 -9.76 30.80 12.50
N ASN A 167 -8.94 31.84 12.41
CA ASN A 167 -7.50 31.68 12.14
C ASN A 167 -6.67 31.47 13.42
N ASP A 168 -7.17 30.63 14.33
CA ASP A 168 -6.51 30.25 15.58
C ASP A 168 -6.08 28.77 15.56
N ASP A 169 -5.16 28.41 16.47
CA ASP A 169 -4.57 27.08 16.49
C ASP A 169 -5.57 25.98 16.85
N ALA A 170 -6.63 26.28 17.61
CA ALA A 170 -7.65 25.30 17.94
C ALA A 170 -8.45 24.92 16.68
N CYS A 171 -8.88 25.92 15.89
CA CYS A 171 -9.58 25.66 14.64
C CYS A 171 -8.71 24.96 13.59
N ARG A 172 -7.44 25.40 13.44
CA ARG A 172 -6.47 24.72 12.56
C ARG A 172 -6.25 23.27 12.94
N THR A 173 -6.10 22.98 14.24
CA THR A 173 -5.91 21.62 14.74
C THR A 173 -7.12 20.74 14.42
N MET A 174 -8.33 21.23 14.68
CA MET A 174 -9.56 20.49 14.36
C MET A 174 -9.64 20.17 12.87
N PHE A 175 -9.38 21.17 12.01
CA PHE A 175 -9.39 20.97 10.55
C PHE A 175 -8.34 19.95 10.10
N VAL A 176 -7.09 20.09 10.53
CA VAL A 176 -5.99 19.19 10.16
C VAL A 176 -6.29 17.75 10.58
N GLN A 177 -6.83 17.55 11.78
CA GLN A 177 -7.19 16.21 12.26
C GLN A 177 -8.36 15.61 11.47
N SER A 178 -9.45 16.37 11.24
CA SER A 178 -10.63 15.86 10.55
C SER A 178 -10.39 15.61 9.07
N PHE A 179 -9.68 16.52 8.40
CA PHE A 179 -9.37 16.39 6.98
C PHE A 179 -8.28 15.34 6.74
N GLY A 180 -7.20 15.38 7.53
CA GLY A 180 -6.10 14.43 7.35
C GLY A 180 -6.47 12.99 7.73
N LEU A 181 -7.38 12.77 8.70
CA LEU A 181 -7.93 11.44 8.99
C LEU A 181 -8.54 10.80 7.73
N GLN A 182 -9.31 11.60 6.99
CA GLN A 182 -9.95 11.15 5.75
C GLN A 182 -8.92 11.02 4.63
N ALA A 183 -8.07 12.03 4.42
CA ALA A 183 -7.11 12.06 3.34
C ALA A 183 -6.06 10.94 3.45
N PHE A 184 -5.60 10.63 4.66
CA PHE A 184 -4.62 9.55 4.90
C PHE A 184 -5.28 8.22 5.27
N ARG A 185 -6.60 8.23 5.49
CA ARG A 185 -7.42 7.09 5.92
C ARG A 185 -6.98 6.50 7.26
N MET A 186 -6.25 7.28 8.06
CA MET A 186 -5.78 6.92 9.38
C MET A 186 -5.54 8.17 10.22
N PRO A 187 -5.57 8.07 11.56
CA PRO A 187 -5.24 9.18 12.43
C PRO A 187 -3.80 9.65 12.19
N LEU A 188 -3.62 10.97 12.12
CA LEU A 188 -2.31 11.59 12.04
C LEU A 188 -1.57 11.42 13.37
N THR A 189 -0.25 11.31 13.29
CA THR A 189 0.60 11.42 14.47
C THR A 189 0.59 12.85 15.01
N VAL A 190 0.99 13.02 16.28
CA VAL A 190 1.10 14.34 16.91
C VAL A 190 2.02 15.26 16.10
N ASP A 191 3.16 14.74 15.64
CA ASP A 191 4.14 15.50 14.85
C ASP A 191 3.57 15.93 13.49
N GLN A 192 2.80 15.05 12.84
CA GLN A 192 2.12 15.40 11.58
C GLN A 192 1.10 16.51 11.79
N VAL A 193 0.28 16.42 12.85
CA VAL A 193 -0.69 17.48 13.17
C VAL A 193 0.02 18.80 13.40
N GLN A 194 1.08 18.81 14.23
CA GLN A 194 1.85 20.03 14.51
C GLN A 194 2.47 20.63 13.26
N ALA A 195 3.04 19.81 12.37
CA ALA A 195 3.64 20.27 11.12
C ALA A 195 2.60 20.95 10.20
N TYR A 196 1.42 20.35 10.03
CA TYR A 196 0.36 20.93 9.20
C TYR A 196 -0.30 22.16 9.83
N VAL A 197 -0.48 22.18 11.16
CA VAL A 197 -0.97 23.37 11.87
C VAL A 197 0.01 24.53 11.75
N ALA A 198 1.31 24.28 11.90
CA ALA A 198 2.35 25.29 11.70
C ALA A 198 2.36 25.81 10.25
N LEU A 199 2.16 24.93 9.26
CA LEU A 199 2.05 25.31 7.86
C LEU A 199 0.84 26.23 7.58
N MET A 200 -0.33 25.93 8.17
CA MET A 200 -1.48 26.85 8.11
C MET A 200 -1.17 28.18 8.80
N GLY A 201 -0.46 28.14 9.92
CA GLY A 201 -0.12 29.32 10.71
C GLY A 201 0.78 30.34 10.03
N GLN A 202 1.46 29.95 8.96
CA GLN A 202 2.23 30.85 8.12
C GLN A 202 1.36 31.71 7.18
N GLN A 203 0.07 31.38 7.04
CA GLN A 203 -0.83 32.06 6.12
C GLN A 203 -1.64 33.16 6.81
N SER A 204 -2.01 34.20 6.05
CA SER A 204 -2.75 35.37 6.54
C SER A 204 -4.18 35.05 6.97
N SER A 205 -4.80 34.04 6.38
CA SER A 205 -6.19 33.66 6.65
C SER A 205 -6.35 32.15 6.81
N PHE A 206 -7.44 31.73 7.44
CA PHE A 206 -7.79 30.32 7.57
C PHE A 206 -7.92 29.65 6.18
N ASN A 207 -8.58 30.31 5.23
CA ASN A 207 -8.80 29.78 3.88
C ASN A 207 -7.48 29.61 3.10
N ASP A 208 -6.53 30.55 3.25
CA ASP A 208 -5.19 30.40 2.68
C ASP A 208 -4.44 29.23 3.33
N GLY A 209 -4.60 29.04 4.64
CA GLY A 209 -4.10 27.86 5.35
C GLY A 209 -4.68 26.55 4.82
N VAL A 210 -6.00 26.51 4.58
CA VAL A 210 -6.70 25.37 4.00
C VAL A 210 -6.13 25.03 2.63
N ARG A 211 -5.95 26.03 1.75
CA ARG A 211 -5.33 25.84 0.42
C ARG A 211 -4.01 25.09 0.54
N VAL A 212 -3.09 25.62 1.35
CA VAL A 212 -1.72 25.09 1.45
C VAL A 212 -1.70 23.71 2.09
N VAL A 213 -2.50 23.46 3.13
CA VAL A 213 -2.57 22.14 3.77
C VAL A 213 -3.19 21.10 2.88
N VAL A 214 -4.30 21.41 2.19
CA VAL A 214 -4.93 20.46 1.26
C VAL A 214 -3.95 20.11 0.14
N SER A 215 -3.29 21.09 -0.47
CA SER A 215 -2.26 20.84 -1.47
C SER A 215 -1.11 19.98 -0.92
N ALA A 216 -0.64 20.25 0.29
CA ALA A 216 0.45 19.48 0.91
C ALA A 216 0.04 18.05 1.26
N MET A 217 -1.18 17.83 1.74
CA MET A 217 -1.68 16.50 2.08
C MET A 217 -1.90 15.64 0.84
N LEU A 218 -2.42 16.20 -0.26
CA LEU A 218 -2.62 15.45 -1.51
C LEU A 218 -1.31 15.04 -2.19
N GLN A 219 -0.22 15.78 -1.94
CA GLN A 219 1.13 15.42 -2.42
C GLN A 219 1.85 14.43 -1.49
N SER A 220 1.27 14.13 -0.32
CA SER A 220 1.87 13.25 0.67
C SER A 220 1.83 11.79 0.22
N PRO A 221 2.89 10.99 0.49
CA PRO A 221 2.82 9.54 0.34
C PRO A 221 1.68 8.90 1.12
N PHE A 222 1.26 9.50 2.25
CA PHE A 222 0.13 9.02 3.04
C PHE A 222 -1.22 9.19 2.33
N PHE A 223 -1.34 10.16 1.41
CA PHE A 223 -2.49 10.26 0.52
C PHE A 223 -2.35 9.34 -0.69
N LEU A 224 -1.18 9.33 -1.32
CA LEU A 224 -1.00 8.63 -2.59
C LEU A 224 -0.93 7.10 -2.45
N TYR A 225 -0.50 6.60 -1.29
CA TYR A 225 -0.36 5.17 -1.03
C TYR A 225 -1.27 4.71 0.11
N ARG A 226 -1.93 3.57 -0.09
CA ARG A 226 -2.60 2.80 0.96
C ARG A 226 -1.61 1.84 1.58
N GLN A 227 -1.70 1.70 2.90
CA GLN A 227 -0.78 0.87 3.68
C GLN A 227 -1.40 -0.50 3.94
N GLU A 228 -0.61 -1.55 3.69
CA GLU A 228 -0.87 -2.92 4.15
C GLU A 228 0.40 -3.45 4.81
N LEU A 229 0.85 -2.72 5.81
CA LEU A 229 2.09 -3.00 6.53
C LEU A 229 1.80 -3.81 7.79
N GLY A 230 0.69 -3.51 8.45
CA GLY A 230 0.29 -4.13 9.70
C GLY A 230 1.32 -4.00 10.82
N SER A 231 0.98 -4.57 11.97
CA SER A 231 1.87 -4.67 13.12
C SER A 231 2.22 -6.13 13.40
N LYS A 232 3.47 -6.37 13.80
CA LYS A 232 3.94 -7.72 14.12
C LYS A 232 3.19 -8.25 15.34
N ASN A 233 2.62 -9.44 15.23
CA ASN A 233 1.93 -10.13 16.32
C ASN A 233 2.83 -11.16 17.02
N ALA A 234 2.30 -11.79 18.07
CA ALA A 234 3.01 -12.77 18.89
C ALA A 234 3.44 -14.03 18.09
N GLN A 235 2.74 -14.34 17.00
CA GLN A 235 3.01 -15.49 16.12
C GLN A 235 4.08 -15.15 15.06
N GLY A 236 4.63 -13.94 15.07
CA GLY A 236 5.63 -13.50 14.11
C GLY A 236 5.07 -13.15 12.73
N THR A 237 3.73 -13.12 12.57
CA THR A 237 3.06 -12.60 11.37
C THR A 237 2.65 -11.14 11.59
N TYR A 238 2.16 -10.48 10.54
CA TYR A 238 1.70 -9.09 10.62
C TYR A 238 0.18 -9.03 10.52
N THR A 239 -0.45 -8.34 11.45
CA THR A 239 -1.89 -8.12 11.48
C THR A 239 -2.17 -6.68 11.09
N LEU A 240 -3.06 -6.48 10.11
CA LEU A 240 -3.50 -5.15 9.71
C LEU A 240 -4.20 -4.44 10.87
N SER A 241 -3.96 -3.14 10.99
CA SER A 241 -4.71 -2.28 11.88
C SER A 241 -6.17 -2.13 11.39
N PRO A 242 -7.11 -1.74 12.27
CA PRO A 242 -8.50 -1.50 11.86
C PRO A 242 -8.64 -0.45 10.74
N TYR A 243 -7.76 0.55 10.69
CA TYR A 243 -7.75 1.56 9.63
C TYR A 243 -7.24 1.01 8.29
N GLU A 244 -6.25 0.12 8.31
CA GLU A 244 -5.82 -0.59 7.10
C GLU A 244 -6.93 -1.52 6.60
N ILE A 245 -7.64 -2.24 7.50
CA ILE A 245 -8.79 -3.09 7.11
C ILE A 245 -9.92 -2.25 6.51
N ALA A 246 -10.26 -1.12 7.13
CA ALA A 246 -11.26 -0.17 6.61
C ALA A 246 -10.87 0.34 5.22
N SER A 247 -9.60 0.74 5.04
CA SER A 247 -9.08 1.22 3.76
C SER A 247 -9.17 0.14 2.69
N GLU A 248 -8.67 -1.07 2.96
CA GLU A 248 -8.71 -2.16 1.98
C GLU A 248 -10.13 -2.55 1.59
N LEU A 249 -11.03 -2.63 2.56
CA LEU A 249 -12.44 -2.92 2.30
C LEU A 249 -13.10 -1.84 1.43
N SER A 250 -12.83 -0.57 1.71
CA SER A 250 -13.45 0.54 0.99
C SER A 250 -12.99 0.59 -0.46
N TYR A 251 -11.67 0.59 -0.71
CA TYR A 251 -11.15 0.69 -2.08
C TYR A 251 -11.48 -0.55 -2.92
N PHE A 252 -11.57 -1.73 -2.30
CA PHE A 252 -12.02 -2.93 -3.00
C PHE A 252 -13.47 -2.81 -3.50
N LEU A 253 -14.35 -2.16 -2.75
CA LEU A 253 -15.79 -2.09 -3.05
C LEU A 253 -16.20 -0.83 -3.81
N THR A 254 -15.58 0.31 -3.52
CA THR A 254 -16.02 1.63 -4.01
C THR A 254 -14.93 2.38 -4.77
N GLY A 255 -13.68 1.93 -4.71
CA GLY A 255 -12.54 2.67 -5.28
C GLY A 255 -12.23 3.99 -4.56
N SER A 256 -12.74 4.20 -3.35
CA SER A 256 -12.58 5.44 -2.60
C SER A 256 -12.31 5.20 -1.11
N MET A 257 -12.09 6.30 -0.37
CA MET A 257 -11.83 6.30 1.07
C MET A 257 -13.02 5.73 1.88
N PRO A 258 -12.78 5.21 3.10
CA PRO A 258 -13.84 4.71 3.97
C PRO A 258 -14.93 5.77 4.21
N ASP A 259 -16.19 5.31 4.28
CA ASP A 259 -17.29 6.15 4.73
C ASP A 259 -17.25 6.39 6.25
N ALA A 260 -18.09 7.31 6.75
CA ALA A 260 -18.12 7.64 8.17
C ALA A 260 -18.41 6.42 9.08
N PRO A 261 -19.38 5.52 8.76
CA PRO A 261 -19.57 4.27 9.50
C PRO A 261 -18.33 3.39 9.56
N LEU A 262 -17.58 3.25 8.46
CA LEU A 262 -16.40 2.40 8.39
C LEU A 262 -15.20 3.04 9.13
N PHE A 263 -15.04 4.36 9.07
CA PHE A 263 -14.08 5.08 9.92
C PHE A 263 -14.40 4.91 11.41
N ALA A 264 -15.67 4.99 11.79
CA ALA A 264 -16.10 4.78 13.17
C ALA A 264 -15.83 3.33 13.63
N ALA A 265 -16.03 2.35 12.76
CA ALA A 265 -15.72 0.96 13.06
C ALA A 265 -14.21 0.75 13.26
N ALA A 266 -13.36 1.38 12.44
CA ALA A 266 -11.92 1.35 12.62
C ALA A 266 -11.49 1.99 13.96
N ALA A 267 -12.02 3.18 14.28
CA ALA A 267 -11.72 3.88 15.53
C ALA A 267 -12.10 3.05 16.77
N ASN A 268 -13.20 2.30 16.70
CA ASN A 268 -13.71 1.47 17.79
C ASN A 268 -13.11 0.05 17.82
N ASN A 269 -12.15 -0.27 16.95
CA ASN A 269 -11.59 -1.62 16.80
C ASN A 269 -12.66 -2.70 16.49
N SER A 270 -13.73 -2.30 15.80
CA SER A 270 -14.89 -3.14 15.45
C SER A 270 -14.74 -3.80 14.08
N LEU A 271 -13.51 -4.05 13.63
CA LEU A 271 -13.17 -4.73 12.36
C LEU A 271 -12.27 -5.95 12.58
N GLY A 272 -12.18 -6.45 13.81
CA GLY A 272 -11.28 -7.54 14.19
C GLY A 272 -11.78 -8.96 13.88
N SER A 273 -13.03 -9.11 13.44
CA SER A 273 -13.62 -10.43 13.15
C SER A 273 -14.23 -10.50 11.74
N PRO A 274 -14.29 -11.69 11.12
CA PRO A 274 -14.92 -11.87 9.81
C PRO A 274 -16.39 -11.42 9.77
N ALA A 275 -17.14 -11.63 10.85
CA ALA A 275 -18.55 -11.23 10.94
C ALA A 275 -18.70 -9.71 10.90
N GLN A 276 -17.85 -8.98 11.62
CA GLN A 276 -17.82 -7.52 11.60
C GLN A 276 -17.44 -6.97 10.22
N ILE A 277 -16.36 -7.51 9.62
CA ILE A 277 -15.92 -7.11 8.28
C ILE A 277 -17.04 -7.34 7.26
N LYS A 278 -17.69 -8.52 7.30
CA LYS A 278 -18.80 -8.85 6.39
C LYS A 278 -19.97 -7.87 6.52
N ALA A 279 -20.34 -7.48 7.73
CA ALA A 279 -21.42 -6.53 7.96
C ALA A 279 -21.12 -5.17 7.30
N HIS A 280 -19.90 -4.66 7.47
CA HIS A 280 -19.46 -3.42 6.82
C HIS A 280 -19.30 -3.56 5.31
N ALA A 281 -18.89 -4.73 4.81
CA ALA A 281 -18.79 -4.98 3.37
C ALA A 281 -20.16 -4.87 2.69
N HIS A 282 -21.20 -5.46 3.28
CA HIS A 282 -22.57 -5.36 2.78
C HIS A 282 -23.09 -3.93 2.80
N HIS A 283 -22.74 -3.16 3.83
CA HIS A 283 -23.10 -1.74 3.91
C HIS A 283 -22.47 -0.94 2.77
N ALA A 284 -21.15 -1.02 2.61
CA ALA A 284 -20.42 -0.28 1.58
C ALA A 284 -20.87 -0.66 0.15
N ALA A 285 -21.06 -1.96 -0.11
CA ALA A 285 -21.55 -2.44 -1.40
C ALA A 285 -22.96 -1.91 -1.75
N ALA A 286 -23.83 -1.70 -0.75
CA ALA A 286 -25.17 -1.16 -0.97
C ALA A 286 -25.17 0.35 -1.25
N GLN A 287 -24.11 1.07 -0.87
CA GLN A 287 -23.98 2.51 -1.10
C GLN A 287 -23.30 2.86 -2.43
N HIS A 288 -22.63 1.88 -3.07
CA HIS A 288 -21.84 2.15 -4.26
C HIS A 288 -22.74 2.67 -5.41
N ARG A 289 -22.46 3.89 -5.84
CA ARG A 289 -23.07 4.52 -7.02
C ARG A 289 -22.25 4.09 -8.23
N ALA A 290 -22.88 3.37 -9.15
CA ALA A 290 -22.31 2.99 -10.43
C ALA A 290 -22.01 4.22 -11.32
#